data_AF-A0A1F4U8Q3-F1
#
_entry.id   AF-A0A1F4U8Q3-F1
#
_cell.length_a   1.000
_cell.length_b   1.000
_cell.length_c   1.000
_cell.angle_alpha   90.00
_cell.angle_beta   90.00
_cell.angle_gamma   90.00
#
_symmetry.space_group_name_H-M   'P 1'
#
loop_
_entity.id
_entity.type
_entity.pdbx_description
1 polymer ?
#
loop_
_entity_poly.entity_id
_entity_poly.type
_entity_poly.pdbx_seq_one_letter_code
_entity_poly.pdbx_strand_id
1 'polypeptide(L)'
;MAKTNSDLLNDFVSSKNRHEVNDIMRFYADNITGKLAGIWLKNGKIAMQGVTEWEAMMNPIYKISHTMLLKDTARCRLVESNEWLRLMGIESIVYEPFLITVKDDRITAINTEFAIDSFKKYQNAWTTIIDWIHENHPEQHANFFVNDTFNYCRTTARQWLDLVKEYQKTAR
;
A
#
# COMPACT_ATOMS: atom_id res chain seq x y z
N MET A 1 -1.45 5.62 31.54
CA MET A 1 -1.78 6.78 30.65
C MET A 1 -2.36 6.21 29.38
N ALA A 2 -3.48 6.74 28.88
CA ALA A 2 -4.03 6.34 27.59
C ALA A 2 -3.09 6.80 26.46
N LYS A 3 -2.90 5.99 25.41
CA LYS A 3 -2.11 6.39 24.24
C LYS A 3 -2.82 7.54 23.52
N THR A 4 -2.07 8.50 23.02
CA THR A 4 -2.64 9.51 22.13
C THR A 4 -2.80 8.93 20.72
N ASN A 5 -3.70 9.50 19.91
CA ASN A 5 -3.84 9.14 18.49
C ASN A 5 -2.51 9.36 17.72
N SER A 6 -1.68 10.30 18.17
CA SER A 6 -0.33 10.54 17.60
C SER A 6 0.62 9.38 17.90
N ASP A 7 0.61 8.85 19.13
CA ASP A 7 1.44 7.70 19.51
C ASP A 7 1.03 6.44 18.73
N LEU A 8 -0.29 6.20 18.60
CA LEU A 8 -0.81 5.08 17.82
C LEU A 8 -0.37 5.16 16.36
N LEU A 9 -0.43 6.35 15.75
CA LEU A 9 0.00 6.56 14.37
C LEU A 9 1.50 6.29 14.20
N ASN A 10 2.34 6.76 15.12
CA ASN A 10 3.78 6.53 15.09
C ASN A 10 4.12 5.04 15.24
N ASP A 11 3.45 4.34 16.15
CA ASP A 11 3.61 2.90 16.35
C ASP A 11 3.15 2.09 15.13
N PHE A 12 2.04 2.52 14.52
CA PHE A 12 1.51 1.91 13.30
C PHE A 12 2.51 2.04 12.15
N VAL A 13 3.01 3.25 11.89
CA VAL A 13 4.02 3.50 10.83
C VAL A 13 5.33 2.76 11.14
N SER A 14 5.75 2.73 12.40
CA SER A 14 6.93 1.97 12.81
C SER A 14 6.75 0.48 12.55
N SER A 15 5.55 -0.07 12.79
CA SER A 15 5.24 -1.48 12.51
C SER A 15 5.20 -1.77 11.01
N LYS A 16 4.62 -0.85 10.21
CA LYS A 16 4.69 -0.88 8.74
C LYS A 16 6.14 -0.92 8.23
N ASN A 17 7.03 -0.11 8.79
CA ASN A 17 8.44 -0.05 8.41
C ASN A 17 9.27 -1.27 8.85
N ARG A 18 8.80 -2.04 9.84
CA ARG A 18 9.39 -3.34 10.19
C ARG A 18 8.84 -4.51 9.37
N HIS A 19 7.83 -4.26 8.53
CA HIS A 19 7.15 -5.26 7.69
C HIS A 19 6.50 -6.40 8.49
N GLU A 20 6.21 -6.16 9.77
CA GLU A 20 5.65 -7.13 10.70
C GLU A 20 4.12 -7.19 10.53
N VAL A 21 3.64 -8.01 9.58
CA VAL A 21 2.21 -8.14 9.25
C VAL A 21 1.36 -8.34 10.50
N ASN A 22 1.75 -9.26 11.38
CA ASN A 22 0.99 -9.55 12.61
C ASN A 22 0.88 -8.35 13.54
N ASP A 23 1.94 -7.53 13.65
CA ASP A 23 1.90 -6.31 14.46
C ASP A 23 1.01 -5.25 13.83
N ILE A 24 1.11 -5.06 12.51
CA ILE A 24 0.26 -4.12 11.76
C ILE A 24 -1.22 -4.49 11.93
N MET A 25 -1.54 -5.78 11.79
CA MET A 25 -2.91 -6.29 11.91
C MET A 25 -3.54 -6.05 13.29
N ARG A 26 -2.74 -5.89 14.35
CA ARG A 26 -3.25 -5.54 15.68
C ARG A 26 -3.82 -4.13 15.72
N PHE A 27 -3.38 -3.20 14.87
CA PHE A 27 -3.94 -1.84 14.85
C PHE A 27 -5.33 -1.81 14.24
N TYR A 28 -5.68 -2.76 13.36
CA TYR A 28 -6.94 -2.73 12.64
C TYR A 28 -8.12 -3.22 13.48
N ALA A 29 -9.22 -2.47 13.45
CA ALA A 29 -10.53 -2.95 13.84
C ALA A 29 -10.99 -4.06 12.88
N ASP A 30 -11.85 -4.96 13.35
CA ASP A 30 -12.30 -6.09 12.53
C ASP A 30 -13.13 -5.64 11.32
N ASN A 31 -13.85 -4.52 11.46
CA ASN A 31 -14.66 -3.86 10.43
C ASN A 31 -13.92 -2.72 9.70
N ILE A 32 -12.58 -2.71 9.70
CA ILE A 32 -11.80 -1.68 9.02
C ILE A 32 -12.19 -1.51 7.54
N THR A 33 -12.27 -0.27 7.06
CA THR A 33 -12.32 0.03 5.63
C THR A 33 -11.01 0.66 5.17
N GLY A 34 -10.38 0.09 4.16
CA GLY A 34 -9.23 0.68 3.47
C GLY A 34 -9.60 1.11 2.07
N LYS A 35 -9.11 2.27 1.64
CA LYS A 35 -9.31 2.79 0.29
C LYS A 35 -8.06 3.48 -0.23
N LEU A 36 -7.65 3.09 -1.45
CA LEU A 36 -6.77 3.89 -2.29
C LEU A 36 -7.59 4.45 -3.44
N ALA A 37 -7.80 5.77 -3.44
CA ALA A 37 -8.69 6.45 -4.36
C ALA A 37 -8.38 6.10 -5.83
N GLY A 38 -9.41 5.65 -6.56
CA GLY A 38 -9.31 5.26 -7.97
C GLY A 38 -8.66 3.89 -8.23
N ILE A 39 -8.14 3.20 -7.21
CA ILE A 39 -7.45 1.91 -7.39
C ILE A 39 -8.21 0.77 -6.70
N TRP A 40 -8.46 0.86 -5.39
CA TRP A 40 -9.09 -0.23 -4.66
C TRP A 40 -9.87 0.23 -3.42
N LEU A 41 -10.84 -0.58 -3.03
CA LEU A 41 -11.59 -0.52 -1.79
C LEU A 41 -11.57 -1.90 -1.13
N LYS A 42 -11.22 -1.97 0.15
CA LYS A 42 -11.16 -3.19 0.95
C LYS A 42 -11.99 -3.02 2.21
N ASN A 43 -12.84 -4.00 2.50
CA ASN A 43 -13.71 -3.99 3.67
C ASN A 43 -13.40 -5.20 4.54
N GLY A 44 -13.22 -4.93 5.83
CA GLY A 44 -12.88 -5.94 6.81
C GLY A 44 -11.39 -6.25 6.87
N LYS A 45 -11.01 -6.77 8.03
CA LYS A 45 -9.63 -7.06 8.40
C LYS A 45 -8.95 -8.09 7.49
N ILE A 46 -9.67 -9.12 7.04
CA ILE A 46 -9.13 -10.15 6.12
C ILE A 46 -8.69 -9.52 4.79
N ALA A 47 -9.51 -8.64 4.21
CA ALA A 47 -9.17 -7.97 2.96
C ALA A 47 -7.97 -7.02 3.13
N MET A 48 -7.89 -6.34 4.29
CA MET A 48 -6.74 -5.50 4.64
C MET A 48 -5.47 -6.29 4.94
N GLN A 49 -5.59 -7.54 5.38
CA GLN A 49 -4.45 -8.43 5.57
C GLN A 49 -3.74 -8.69 4.24
N GLY A 50 -4.49 -9.03 3.20
CA GLY A 50 -3.92 -9.28 1.86
C GLY A 50 -3.13 -8.08 1.32
N VAL A 51 -3.67 -6.86 1.52
CA VAL A 51 -2.95 -5.61 1.18
C VAL A 51 -1.69 -5.44 2.04
N THR A 52 -1.79 -5.68 3.34
CA THR A 52 -0.65 -5.52 4.25
C THR A 52 0.47 -6.53 3.95
N GLU A 53 0.12 -7.77 3.61
CA GLU A 53 1.07 -8.79 3.17
C GLU A 53 1.73 -8.42 1.86
N TRP A 54 0.95 -7.92 0.90
CA TRP A 54 1.48 -7.41 -0.36
C TRP A 54 2.48 -6.27 -0.12
N GLU A 55 2.08 -5.26 0.64
CA GLU A 55 2.93 -4.12 0.97
C GLU A 55 4.21 -4.55 1.67
N ALA A 56 4.15 -5.40 2.69
CA ALA A 56 5.32 -5.89 3.42
C ALA A 56 6.35 -6.56 2.50
N MET A 57 5.90 -7.32 1.50
CA MET A 57 6.78 -7.97 0.52
C MET A 57 7.52 -6.97 -0.37
N MET A 58 6.99 -5.76 -0.56
CA MET A 58 7.62 -4.72 -1.37
C MET A 58 8.74 -3.98 -0.63
N ASN A 59 9.07 -4.37 0.61
CA ASN A 59 10.08 -3.71 1.45
C ASN A 59 9.91 -2.17 1.51
N PRO A 60 8.72 -1.68 1.93
CA PRO A 60 8.42 -0.27 1.91
C PRO A 60 9.09 0.47 3.08
N ILE A 61 9.41 1.74 2.84
CA ILE A 61 9.78 2.71 3.85
C ILE A 61 8.78 3.85 3.76
N TYR A 62 8.07 4.06 4.85
CA TYR A 62 7.05 5.06 5.05
C TYR A 62 7.57 6.20 5.94
N LYS A 63 7.33 7.44 5.50
CA LYS A 63 7.57 8.66 6.27
C LYS A 63 6.31 9.50 6.30
N ILE A 64 5.82 9.82 7.50
CA ILE A 64 4.68 10.72 7.69
C ILE A 64 5.16 12.13 8.04
N SER A 65 4.42 13.14 7.58
CA SER A 65 4.66 14.55 7.87
C SER A 65 3.34 15.32 7.86
N HIS A 66 3.35 16.58 8.34
CA HIS A 66 2.19 17.47 8.34
C HIS A 66 0.94 16.86 9.00
N THR A 67 1.14 16.15 10.12
CA THR A 67 0.05 15.49 10.84
C THR A 67 -0.83 16.51 11.54
N MET A 68 -2.11 16.52 11.17
CA MET A 68 -3.18 17.27 11.82
C MET A 68 -4.20 16.28 12.37
N LEU A 69 -4.56 16.43 13.64
CA LEU A 69 -5.59 15.62 14.26
C LEU A 69 -6.93 16.37 14.23
N LEU A 70 -7.93 15.77 13.60
CA LEU A 70 -9.30 16.26 13.53
C LEU A 70 -10.21 15.25 14.23
N LYS A 71 -10.47 15.47 15.53
CA LYS A 71 -11.19 14.53 16.40
C LYS A 71 -10.54 13.13 16.41
N ASP A 72 -11.18 12.17 15.78
CA ASP A 72 -10.78 10.77 15.67
C ASP A 72 -9.94 10.48 14.42
N THR A 73 -9.72 11.48 13.56
CA THR A 73 -9.07 11.29 12.26
C THR A 73 -7.76 12.07 12.19
N ALA A 74 -6.66 11.35 11.97
CA ALA A 74 -5.38 11.95 11.60
C ALA A 74 -5.34 12.17 10.09
N ARG A 75 -5.07 13.41 9.68
CA ARG A 75 -4.74 13.78 8.31
C ARG A 75 -3.25 14.07 8.24
N CYS A 76 -2.54 13.41 7.33
CA CYS A 76 -1.11 13.66 7.12
C CYS A 76 -0.72 13.48 5.66
N ARG A 77 0.52 13.83 5.37
CA ARG A 77 1.20 13.50 4.12
C ARG A 77 2.08 12.27 4.36
N LEU A 78 1.91 11.24 3.53
CA LEU A 78 2.71 10.02 3.58
C LEU A 78 3.62 9.95 2.36
N VAL A 79 4.91 9.73 2.57
CA VAL A 79 5.87 9.42 1.51
C VAL A 79 6.24 7.94 1.63
N GLU A 80 6.09 7.20 0.54
CA GLU A 80 6.47 5.80 0.44
C GLU A 80 7.59 5.65 -0.58
N SER A 81 8.59 4.84 -0.23
CA SER A 81 9.53 4.24 -1.18
C SER A 81 9.48 2.74 -0.99
N ASN A 82 9.53 1.95 -2.07
CA ASN A 82 9.50 0.50 -1.98
C ASN A 82 10.30 -0.12 -3.14
N GLU A 83 10.49 -1.44 -3.12
CA GLU A 83 11.35 -2.14 -4.07
C GLU A 83 10.84 -2.08 -5.51
N TRP A 84 9.56 -2.35 -5.76
CA TRP A 84 9.05 -2.37 -7.13
C TRP A 84 9.04 -0.97 -7.75
N LEU A 85 8.76 0.08 -6.98
CA LEU A 85 8.87 1.46 -7.44
C LEU A 85 10.31 1.79 -7.85
N ARG A 86 11.30 1.40 -7.02
CA ARG A 86 12.72 1.62 -7.33
C ARG A 86 13.16 0.90 -8.60
N LEU A 87 12.71 -0.34 -8.81
CA LEU A 87 12.99 -1.08 -10.04
C LEU A 87 12.42 -0.36 -11.29
N MET A 88 11.30 0.34 -11.12
CA MET A 88 10.70 1.20 -12.14
C MET A 88 11.31 2.60 -12.24
N GLY A 89 12.41 2.88 -11.51
CA GLY A 89 13.06 4.19 -11.50
C GLY A 89 12.29 5.27 -10.73
N ILE A 90 11.35 4.89 -9.87
CA ILE A 90 10.60 5.79 -9.00
C ILE A 90 11.21 5.69 -7.59
N GLU A 91 11.87 6.76 -7.15
CA GLU A 91 12.49 6.80 -5.82
C GLU A 91 11.43 6.75 -4.71
N SER A 92 10.38 7.55 -4.85
CA SER A 92 9.27 7.61 -3.91
C SER A 92 7.99 8.13 -4.55
N ILE A 93 6.87 7.84 -3.89
CA ILE A 93 5.54 8.35 -4.16
C ILE A 93 4.99 9.03 -2.92
N VAL A 94 4.10 9.98 -3.14
CA VAL A 94 3.47 10.79 -2.11
C VAL A 94 1.97 10.51 -2.14
N TYR A 95 1.42 10.29 -0.96
CA TYR A 95 -0.01 10.28 -0.71
C TYR A 95 -0.41 11.50 0.09
N GLU A 96 -1.38 12.25 -0.43
CA GLU A 96 -1.86 13.46 0.21
C GLU A 96 -3.30 13.80 -0.22
N PRO A 97 -4.29 13.71 0.70
CA PRO A 97 -4.13 13.29 2.09
C PRO A 97 -4.00 11.77 2.28
N PHE A 98 -3.25 11.40 3.30
CA PHE A 98 -3.32 10.10 3.97
C PHE A 98 -4.14 10.28 5.26
N LEU A 99 -5.33 9.69 5.28
CA LEU A 99 -6.31 9.82 6.38
C LEU A 99 -6.41 8.49 7.15
N ILE A 100 -6.27 8.56 8.47
CA ILE A 100 -6.46 7.42 9.38
C ILE A 100 -7.48 7.80 10.44
N THR A 101 -8.58 7.06 10.51
CA THR A 101 -9.60 7.22 11.57
C THR A 101 -9.42 6.14 12.64
N VAL A 102 -9.36 6.57 13.90
CA VAL A 102 -9.11 5.74 15.08
C VAL A 102 -10.31 5.81 16.03
N LYS A 103 -10.86 4.66 16.41
CA LYS A 103 -11.89 4.53 17.44
C LYS A 103 -11.54 3.38 18.36
N ASP A 104 -11.73 3.57 19.66
CA ASP A 104 -11.45 2.56 20.70
C ASP A 104 -10.05 1.93 20.54
N ASP A 105 -9.04 2.78 20.34
CA ASP A 105 -7.62 2.42 20.13
C ASP A 105 -7.35 1.50 18.92
N ARG A 106 -8.28 1.47 17.95
CA ARG A 106 -8.16 0.72 16.69
C ARG A 106 -8.40 1.61 15.49
N ILE A 107 -7.68 1.33 14.41
CA ILE A 107 -7.90 1.96 13.11
C ILE A 107 -9.15 1.36 12.48
N THR A 108 -10.18 2.19 12.28
CA THR A 108 -11.43 1.81 11.62
C THR A 108 -11.47 2.19 10.16
N ALA A 109 -10.68 3.18 9.73
CA ALA A 109 -10.59 3.55 8.33
C ALA A 109 -9.20 4.05 7.93
N ILE A 110 -8.76 3.67 6.73
CA ILE A 110 -7.62 4.25 6.03
C ILE A 110 -8.11 4.73 4.68
N ASN A 111 -8.05 6.03 4.42
CA ASN A 111 -8.37 6.61 3.12
C ASN A 111 -7.14 7.34 2.60
N THR A 112 -6.65 6.93 1.44
CA THR A 112 -5.45 7.50 0.85
C THR A 112 -5.69 7.84 -0.62
N GLU A 113 -5.07 8.93 -1.07
CA GLU A 113 -4.98 9.30 -2.47
C GLU A 113 -3.55 9.70 -2.80
N PHE A 114 -3.13 9.39 -4.03
CA PHE A 114 -1.85 9.87 -4.52
C PHE A 114 -1.90 11.38 -4.71
N ALA A 115 -0.82 12.08 -4.37
CA ALA A 115 -0.58 13.40 -4.93
C ALA A 115 -0.51 13.29 -6.46
N ILE A 116 -1.00 14.30 -7.19
CA ILE A 116 -1.18 14.25 -8.66
C ILE A 116 0.08 13.77 -9.39
N ASP A 117 1.25 14.31 -9.07
CA ASP A 117 2.50 13.91 -9.74
C ASP A 117 2.95 12.50 -9.38
N SER A 118 2.63 12.03 -8.18
CA SER A 118 2.89 10.64 -7.77
C SER A 118 1.93 9.69 -8.47
N PHE A 119 0.67 10.08 -8.66
CA PHE A 119 -0.31 9.29 -9.39
C PHE A 119 0.14 9.05 -10.83
N LYS A 120 0.60 10.09 -11.54
CA LYS A 120 1.08 9.96 -12.92
C LYS A 120 2.26 8.99 -13.02
N LYS A 121 3.24 9.11 -12.11
CA LYS A 121 4.42 8.20 -12.07
C LYS A 121 3.99 6.76 -11.80
N TYR A 122 3.14 6.57 -10.78
CA TYR A 122 2.59 5.26 -10.42
C TYR A 122 1.84 4.65 -11.58
N GLN A 123 0.90 5.38 -12.18
CA GLN A 123 0.05 4.90 -13.26
C GLN A 123 0.88 4.51 -14.48
N ASN A 124 1.84 5.34 -14.88
CA ASN A 124 2.73 5.02 -16.00
C ASN A 124 3.52 3.73 -15.73
N ALA A 125 4.18 3.62 -14.57
CA ALA A 125 4.94 2.41 -14.23
C ALA A 125 4.05 1.16 -14.13
N TRP A 126 2.86 1.30 -13.54
CA TRP A 126 1.88 0.22 -13.43
C TRP A 126 1.43 -0.29 -14.80
N THR A 127 0.99 0.63 -15.68
CA THR A 127 0.56 0.28 -17.04
C THR A 127 1.70 -0.35 -17.83
N THR A 128 2.90 0.23 -17.81
CA THR A 128 4.06 -0.34 -18.50
C THR A 128 4.35 -1.78 -18.07
N ILE A 129 4.31 -2.07 -16.77
CA ILE A 129 4.55 -3.44 -16.28
C ILE A 129 3.39 -4.37 -16.62
N ILE A 130 2.14 -3.94 -16.42
CA ILE A 130 0.98 -4.78 -16.73
C ILE A 130 0.93 -5.15 -18.21
N ASP A 131 1.17 -4.20 -19.11
CA ASP A 131 1.17 -4.44 -20.55
C ASP A 131 2.28 -5.43 -20.93
N TRP A 132 3.50 -5.23 -20.40
CA TRP A 132 4.60 -6.16 -20.65
C TRP A 132 4.32 -7.56 -20.08
N ILE A 133 3.75 -7.68 -18.87
CA ILE A 133 3.37 -8.96 -18.28
C ILE A 133 2.26 -9.62 -19.10
N HIS A 134 1.30 -8.86 -19.60
CA HIS A 134 0.23 -9.37 -20.46
C HIS A 134 0.79 -10.00 -21.75
N GLU A 135 1.76 -9.34 -22.38
CA GLU A 135 2.37 -9.80 -23.63
C GLU A 135 3.34 -10.97 -23.43
N ASN A 136 4.15 -10.97 -22.36
CA ASN A 136 5.26 -11.91 -22.20
C ASN A 136 4.95 -13.05 -21.22
N HIS A 137 3.99 -12.85 -20.30
CA HIS A 137 3.64 -13.78 -19.22
C HIS A 137 2.11 -13.87 -19.03
N PRO A 138 1.34 -14.23 -20.08
CA PRO A 138 -0.12 -14.15 -20.07
C PRO A 138 -0.78 -15.02 -18.99
N GLU A 139 -0.18 -16.16 -18.63
CA GLU A 139 -0.68 -17.02 -17.55
C GLU A 139 -0.52 -16.35 -16.17
N GLN A 140 0.63 -15.73 -15.91
CA GLN A 140 0.87 -14.96 -14.68
C GLN A 140 -0.04 -13.73 -14.64
N HIS A 141 -0.24 -13.05 -15.77
CA HIS A 141 -1.20 -11.95 -15.90
C HIS A 141 -2.60 -12.40 -15.46
N ALA A 142 -3.11 -13.51 -16.00
CA ALA A 142 -4.43 -14.02 -15.64
C ALA A 142 -4.55 -14.35 -14.14
N ASN A 143 -3.48 -14.82 -13.50
CA ASN A 143 -3.46 -15.14 -12.07
C ASN A 143 -3.44 -13.91 -11.14
N PHE A 144 -3.03 -12.75 -11.63
CA PHE A 144 -3.02 -11.51 -10.85
C PHE A 144 -4.39 -10.91 -10.64
N PHE A 145 -5.35 -11.23 -11.51
CA PHE A 145 -6.69 -10.66 -11.45
C PHE A 145 -7.72 -11.72 -11.12
N VAL A 146 -8.53 -11.45 -10.09
CA VAL A 146 -9.69 -12.27 -9.72
C VAL A 146 -10.91 -11.39 -9.88
N ASN A 147 -11.82 -11.75 -10.80
CA ASN A 147 -12.98 -10.94 -11.17
C ASN A 147 -12.59 -9.49 -11.51
N ASP A 148 -11.63 -9.34 -12.44
CA ASP A 148 -11.09 -8.05 -12.92
C ASP A 148 -10.45 -7.17 -11.83
N THR A 149 -10.22 -7.72 -10.64
CA THR A 149 -9.60 -7.02 -9.51
C THR A 149 -8.26 -7.62 -9.19
N PHE A 150 -7.25 -6.76 -9.03
CA PHE A 150 -5.92 -7.20 -8.62
C PHE A 150 -5.96 -7.90 -7.25
N ASN A 151 -5.38 -9.11 -7.20
CA ASN A 151 -5.38 -9.97 -6.03
C ASN A 151 -4.20 -9.65 -5.11
N TYR A 152 -4.42 -8.78 -4.14
CA TYR A 152 -3.43 -8.43 -3.12
C TYR A 152 -3.26 -9.58 -2.12
N CYS A 153 -2.15 -10.30 -2.23
CA CYS A 153 -1.67 -11.24 -1.22
C CYS A 153 -0.15 -11.45 -1.34
N ARG A 154 0.44 -12.14 -0.37
CA ARG A 154 1.88 -12.46 -0.36
C ARG A 154 2.35 -13.18 -1.64
N THR A 155 1.57 -14.13 -2.15
CA THR A 155 1.95 -14.94 -3.32
C THR A 155 2.05 -14.08 -4.58
N THR A 156 1.00 -13.28 -4.85
CA THR A 156 0.99 -12.32 -5.96
C THR A 156 2.15 -11.34 -5.83
N ALA A 157 2.44 -10.88 -4.61
CA ALA A 157 3.51 -9.89 -4.36
C ALA A 157 4.90 -10.40 -4.74
N ARG A 158 5.19 -11.66 -4.41
CA ARG A 158 6.44 -12.30 -4.82
C ARG A 158 6.54 -12.42 -6.33
N GLN A 159 5.50 -12.96 -6.98
CA GLN A 159 5.46 -13.12 -8.43
C GLN A 159 5.61 -11.78 -9.16
N TRP A 160 4.96 -10.74 -8.66
CA TRP A 160 5.09 -9.38 -9.19
C TRP A 160 6.53 -8.89 -9.14
N LEU A 161 7.20 -9.00 -7.99
CA LEU A 161 8.60 -8.57 -7.87
C LEU A 161 9.54 -9.34 -8.79
N ASP A 162 9.32 -10.65 -8.94
CA ASP A 162 10.11 -11.47 -9.86
C ASP A 162 9.95 -10.98 -11.31
N LEU A 163 8.72 -10.69 -11.73
CA LEU A 163 8.42 -10.18 -13.08
C LEU A 163 8.94 -8.75 -13.30
N VAL A 164 8.83 -7.86 -12.30
CA VAL A 164 9.40 -6.50 -12.42
C VAL A 164 10.93 -6.56 -12.52
N LYS A 165 11.59 -7.49 -11.81
CA LYS A 165 13.04 -7.71 -11.94
C LYS A 165 13.42 -8.29 -13.29
N GLU A 166 12.57 -9.14 -13.87
CA GLU A 166 12.77 -9.67 -15.21
C GLU A 166 12.63 -8.56 -16.27
N TYR A 167 11.55 -7.78 -16.22
CA TYR A 167 11.34 -6.63 -17.08
C TYR A 167 12.55 -5.69 -17.10
N GLN A 168 13.09 -5.38 -15.93
CA GLN A 168 14.25 -4.50 -15.78
C GLN A 168 15.53 -5.03 -16.46
N LYS A 169 15.60 -6.33 -16.77
CA LYS A 169 16.74 -6.96 -17.45
C LYS A 169 16.53 -7.15 -18.95
N THR A 170 15.28 -7.24 -19.40
CA THR A 170 14.93 -7.68 -20.77
C THR A 170 14.36 -6.57 -21.63
N ALA A 171 13.72 -5.56 -21.03
CA ALA A 171 12.95 -4.55 -21.74
C ALA A 171 13.43 -3.11 -21.46
N ARG A 172 14.46 -2.93 -20.62
CA ARG A 172 15.06 -1.64 -20.26
C ARG A 172 16.57 -1.67 -20.45
#